data_AF-A0A2N7U2P5-F1
#
_entry.id   AF-A0A2N7U2P5-F1
#
_cell.length_a   1.000
_cell.length_b   1.000
_cell.length_c   1.000
_cell.angle_alpha   90.00
_cell.angle_beta   90.00
_cell.angle_gamma   90.00
#
_symmetry.space_group_name_H-M   'P 1'
#
loop_
_entity.id
_entity.type
_entity.pdbx_description
1 polymer ?
#
loop_
_entity_poly.entity_id
_entity_poly.type
_entity_poly.pdbx_seq_one_letter_code
_entity_poly.pdbx_strand_id
1 'polypeptide(L)'
;MTPKLPINLDSLLHQRTVESERIEYKAGWNPESILHSICAFANDFHNLGGGYVVVGVEERNGQPQLSAKEPPVGLLPKQIDAIQKELLNLGNSALQPPYHPLTATYEVQDLQAGRAVSRQPSAVATVTAALASF
;
A
#
# COMPACT_ATOMS: atom_id res chain seq x y z
N MET A 1 5.07 18.36 -3.25
CA MET A 1 5.16 17.79 -1.89
C MET A 1 4.64 16.38 -1.97
N THR A 2 5.43 15.37 -1.60
CA THR A 2 4.94 13.98 -1.54
C THR A 2 4.01 13.88 -0.33
N PRO A 3 2.72 13.54 -0.50
CA PRO A 3 1.83 13.32 0.63
C PRO A 3 2.43 12.25 1.56
N LYS A 4 2.39 12.50 2.86
CA LYS A 4 2.90 11.60 3.89
C LYS A 4 1.72 11.10 4.70
N LEU A 5 1.61 9.78 4.85
CA LEU A 5 0.59 9.19 5.70
C LEU A 5 0.83 9.54 7.17
N PRO A 6 -0.22 9.60 8.00
CA PRO A 6 -0.12 9.82 9.45
C PRO A 6 0.51 8.63 10.20
N ILE A 7 1.18 7.71 9.49
CA ILE A 7 1.81 6.52 10.04
C ILE A 7 3.20 6.28 9.44
N ASN A 8 4.05 5.61 10.21
CA ASN A 8 5.38 5.21 9.79
C ASN A 8 5.32 3.94 8.92
N LEU A 9 5.97 3.96 7.75
CA LEU A 9 5.97 2.84 6.79
C LEU A 9 6.64 1.59 7.35
N ASP A 10 7.80 1.69 8.01
CA ASP A 10 8.45 0.53 8.61
C ASP A 10 7.54 -0.16 9.62
N SER A 11 6.74 0.61 10.36
CA SER A 11 5.76 0.06 11.31
C SER A 11 4.64 -0.71 10.61
N LEU A 12 4.24 -0.28 9.41
CA LEU A 12 3.24 -0.91 8.56
C LEU A 12 3.82 -2.18 7.89
N LEU A 13 5.01 -2.09 7.31
CA LEU A 13 5.66 -3.22 6.63
C LEU A 13 6.06 -4.34 7.61
N HIS A 14 6.42 -4.02 8.85
CA HIS A 14 6.80 -5.00 9.86
C HIS A 14 5.65 -5.37 10.82
N GLN A 15 4.42 -4.92 10.54
CA GLN A 15 3.22 -5.21 11.34
C GLN A 15 3.40 -4.96 12.86
N ARG A 16 4.21 -3.95 13.22
CA ARG A 16 4.60 -3.70 14.63
C ARG A 16 3.59 -2.87 15.39
N THR A 17 2.91 -1.97 14.70
CA THR A 17 2.04 -0.94 15.30
C THR A 17 0.61 -1.01 14.76
N VAL A 18 0.43 -1.64 13.59
CA VAL A 18 -0.87 -1.87 12.96
C VAL A 18 -1.08 -3.36 12.90
N GLU A 19 -2.24 -3.80 13.36
CA GLU A 19 -2.66 -5.19 13.26
C GLU A 19 -2.68 -5.63 11.80
N SER A 20 -2.19 -6.84 11.52
CA SER A 20 -2.04 -7.37 10.16
C SER A 20 -3.34 -7.35 9.37
N GLU A 21 -4.49 -7.48 10.05
CA GLU A 21 -5.83 -7.46 9.46
C GLU A 21 -6.21 -6.11 8.84
N ARG A 22 -5.50 -5.03 9.18
CA ARG A 22 -5.73 -3.69 8.64
C ARG A 22 -4.82 -3.36 7.46
N ILE A 23 -3.99 -4.30 7.03
CA ILE A 23 -3.03 -4.11 5.95
C ILE A 23 -3.25 -5.19 4.90
N GLU A 24 -3.43 -4.78 3.65
CA GLU A 24 -3.51 -5.69 2.53
C GLU A 24 -2.38 -5.40 1.55
N TYR A 25 -1.62 -6.44 1.19
CA TYR A 25 -0.50 -6.31 0.25
C TYR A 25 -0.91 -6.85 -1.12
N LYS A 26 -0.58 -6.10 -2.17
CA LYS A 26 -0.82 -6.51 -3.55
C LYS A 26 0.46 -6.34 -4.36
N ALA A 27 0.88 -7.42 -5.03
CA ALA A 27 2.06 -7.43 -5.88
C ALA A 27 2.00 -6.39 -7.01
N GLY A 28 0.79 -6.08 -7.50
CA GLY A 28 0.56 -5.13 -8.57
C GLY A 28 -0.82 -4.49 -8.50
N TRP A 29 -1.12 -3.67 -9.51
CA TRP A 29 -2.35 -2.92 -9.58
C TRP A 29 -3.48 -3.73 -10.25
N ASN A 30 -4.60 -3.86 -9.53
CA ASN A 30 -5.87 -4.36 -10.06
C ASN A 30 -7.00 -3.49 -9.50
N PRO A 31 -7.65 -2.64 -10.31
CA PRO A 31 -8.69 -1.70 -9.88
C PRO A 31 -9.79 -2.31 -9.02
N GLU A 32 -10.36 -3.43 -9.47
CA GLU A 32 -11.48 -4.09 -8.79
C GLU A 32 -11.06 -4.62 -7.42
N SER A 33 -9.91 -5.32 -7.39
CA SER A 33 -9.37 -5.86 -6.15
C SER A 33 -9.03 -4.76 -5.14
N ILE A 34 -8.48 -3.63 -5.60
CA ILE A 34 -8.18 -2.47 -4.75
C ILE A 34 -9.46 -1.83 -4.20
N LEU A 35 -10.48 -1.66 -5.04
CA LEU A 35 -11.76 -1.09 -4.62
C LEU A 35 -12.47 -1.96 -3.59
N HIS A 36 -12.45 -3.29 -3.77
CA HIS A 36 -12.99 -4.21 -2.76
C HIS A 36 -12.28 -4.05 -1.41
N SER A 37 -10.94 -3.96 -1.40
CA SER A 37 -10.17 -3.70 -0.19
C SER A 37 -10.52 -2.36 0.46
N ILE A 38 -10.62 -1.28 -0.34
CA ILE A 38 -11.00 0.05 0.14
C ILE A 38 -12.39 0.02 0.76
N CYS A 39 -13.37 -0.58 0.08
CA CYS A 39 -14.73 -0.72 0.59
C CYS A 39 -14.79 -1.58 1.85
N ALA A 40 -14.02 -2.66 1.93
CA ALA A 40 -13.95 -3.50 3.13
C ALA A 40 -13.40 -2.70 4.32
N PHE A 41 -12.31 -1.93 4.12
CA PHE A 41 -11.75 -1.09 5.19
C PHE A 41 -12.62 0.10 5.55
N ALA A 42 -13.33 0.70 4.59
CA ALA A 42 -14.22 1.82 4.84
C ALA A 42 -15.50 1.40 5.57
N ASN A 43 -15.96 0.17 5.37
CA ASN A 43 -17.16 -0.40 6.01
C ASN A 43 -16.83 -1.32 7.19
N ASP A 44 -15.60 -1.33 7.69
CA ASP A 44 -15.21 -2.22 8.78
C ASP A 44 -16.03 -1.94 10.05
N PHE A 45 -16.99 -2.84 10.32
CA PHE A 45 -17.91 -2.78 11.45
C PHE A 45 -17.21 -2.81 12.81
N HIS A 46 -15.96 -3.28 12.87
CA HIS A 46 -15.16 -3.24 14.10
C HIS A 46 -14.64 -1.83 14.41
N ASN A 47 -14.88 -0.85 13.53
CA ASN A 47 -14.49 0.55 13.67
C ASN A 47 -12.99 0.71 13.98
N LEU A 48 -12.14 -0.13 13.37
CA LEU A 48 -10.68 -0.04 13.53
C LEU A 48 -10.11 1.27 12.97
N GLY A 49 -10.93 2.09 12.30
CA GLY A 49 -10.57 3.41 11.78
C GLY A 49 -9.93 3.37 10.40
N GLY A 50 -10.27 2.35 9.59
CA GLY A 50 -9.78 2.17 8.22
C GLY A 50 -8.57 1.25 8.12
N GLY A 51 -7.93 1.24 6.95
CA GLY A 51 -6.85 0.31 6.62
C GLY A 51 -5.91 0.81 5.53
N TYR A 52 -4.91 -0.01 5.21
CA TYR A 52 -3.84 0.31 4.28
C TYR A 52 -3.75 -0.75 3.19
N VAL A 53 -3.72 -0.31 1.94
CA VAL A 53 -3.44 -1.15 0.78
C VAL A 53 -2.05 -0.80 0.27
N VAL A 54 -1.13 -1.77 0.28
CA VAL A 54 0.24 -1.60 -0.19
C VAL A 54 0.36 -2.25 -1.56
N VAL A 55 0.67 -1.45 -2.59
CA VAL A 55 0.84 -1.92 -3.96
C VAL A 55 2.32 -1.96 -4.33
N GLY A 56 2.74 -3.08 -4.93
CA GLY A 56 4.14 -3.38 -5.25
C GLY A 56 4.82 -4.31 -4.24
N VAL A 57 4.06 -4.93 -3.33
CA VAL A 57 4.57 -5.89 -2.34
C VAL A 57 3.71 -7.15 -2.43
N GLU A 58 4.34 -8.29 -2.64
CA GLU A 58 3.64 -9.57 -2.66
C GLU A 58 3.32 -10.04 -1.24
N GLU A 59 2.22 -10.76 -1.09
CA GLU A 59 1.82 -11.38 0.17
C GLU A 59 1.89 -12.90 0.07
N ARG A 60 2.33 -13.55 1.15
CA ARG A 60 2.23 -14.99 1.31
C ARG A 60 1.85 -15.32 2.75
N ASN A 61 0.74 -16.04 2.93
CA ASN A 61 0.22 -16.44 4.24
C ASN A 61 0.04 -15.25 5.22
N GLY A 62 -0.52 -14.12 4.78
CA GLY A 62 -0.73 -12.94 5.65
C GLY A 62 0.51 -12.08 5.88
N GLN A 63 1.65 -12.43 5.26
CA GLN A 63 2.93 -11.76 5.49
C GLN A 63 3.51 -11.16 4.20
N PRO A 64 4.01 -9.91 4.26
CA PRO A 64 4.62 -9.26 3.12
C PRO A 64 5.97 -9.90 2.78
N GLN A 65 6.22 -10.11 1.49
CA GLN A 65 7.48 -10.62 0.96
C GLN A 65 8.49 -9.49 0.83
N LEU A 66 9.32 -9.32 1.87
CA LEU A 66 10.35 -8.27 1.98
C LEU A 66 11.75 -8.84 2.28
N SER A 67 11.91 -10.15 2.17
CA SER A 67 13.15 -10.82 2.54
C SER A 67 14.17 -10.75 1.39
N ALA A 68 15.46 -10.97 1.69
CA ALA A 68 16.49 -11.04 0.64
C ALA A 68 16.23 -12.13 -0.42
N LYS A 69 15.45 -13.17 -0.08
CA LYS A 69 15.10 -14.26 -1.02
C LYS A 69 13.84 -13.95 -1.82
N GLU A 70 12.96 -13.12 -1.29
CA GLU A 70 11.67 -12.74 -1.87
C GLU A 70 11.52 -11.22 -1.68
N PRO A 71 12.21 -10.41 -2.50
CA PRO A 71 12.17 -8.95 -2.43
C PRO A 71 10.81 -8.40 -2.92
N PRO A 72 10.43 -7.18 -2.52
CA PRO A 72 9.22 -6.56 -3.04
C PRO A 72 9.29 -6.41 -4.56
N VAL A 73 8.16 -6.66 -5.22
CA VAL A 73 8.02 -6.53 -6.68
C VAL A 73 8.34 -5.10 -7.15
N GLY A 74 7.91 -4.12 -6.37
CA GLY A 74 8.06 -2.70 -6.67
C GLY A 74 7.17 -2.22 -7.82
N LEU A 75 7.14 -0.90 -8.00
CA LEU A 75 6.44 -0.21 -9.07
C LEU A 75 7.39 0.79 -9.73
N LEU A 76 7.30 0.88 -11.05
CA LEU A 76 7.99 1.92 -11.81
C LEU A 76 7.28 3.28 -11.60
N PRO A 77 8.00 4.41 -11.63
CA PRO A 77 7.39 5.74 -11.47
C PRO A 77 6.20 5.99 -12.42
N LYS A 78 6.29 5.54 -13.67
CA LYS A 78 5.21 5.64 -14.66
C LYS A 78 3.97 4.84 -14.25
N GLN A 79 4.14 3.69 -13.59
CA GLN A 79 3.00 2.91 -13.07
C GLN A 79 2.35 3.62 -11.90
N ILE A 80 3.13 4.24 -11.01
CA ILE A 80 2.62 5.01 -9.88
C ILE A 80 1.75 6.17 -10.37
N ASP A 81 2.22 6.94 -11.36
CA ASP A 81 1.44 8.04 -11.95
C ASP A 81 0.11 7.55 -12.57
N ALA A 82 0.14 6.38 -13.24
CA ALA A 82 -1.05 5.77 -13.82
C ALA A 82 -2.04 5.33 -12.73
N ILE A 83 -1.53 4.66 -11.69
CA ILE A 83 -2.30 4.17 -10.54
C ILE A 83 -2.99 5.35 -9.83
N GLN A 84 -2.27 6.42 -9.53
CA GLN A 84 -2.84 7.59 -8.84
C GLN A 84 -3.97 8.24 -9.63
N LYS A 85 -3.79 8.40 -10.95
CA LYS A 85 -4.84 8.95 -11.83
C LYS A 85 -6.06 8.04 -11.90
N GLU A 86 -5.84 6.74 -12.03
CA GLU A 86 -6.91 5.77 -12.11
C GLU A 86 -7.68 5.70 -10.78
N LEU A 87 -6.99 5.64 -9.65
CA LEU A 87 -7.60 5.64 -8.32
C LEU A 87 -8.44 6.90 -8.08
N LEU A 88 -7.97 8.08 -8.50
CA LEU A 88 -8.74 9.32 -8.42
C LEU A 88 -10.04 9.23 -9.23
N ASN A 89 -9.97 8.68 -10.44
CA ASN A 89 -11.15 8.49 -11.29
C ASN A 89 -12.14 7.51 -10.65
N LEU A 90 -11.65 6.37 -10.15
CA LEU A 90 -12.47 5.35 -9.49
C LEU A 90 -13.12 5.90 -8.21
N GLY A 91 -12.41 6.70 -7.42
CA GLY A 91 -12.98 7.35 -6.23
C GLY A 91 -14.15 8.28 -6.53
N ASN A 92 -14.19 8.86 -7.74
CA ASN A 92 -15.29 9.71 -8.20
C ASN A 92 -16.46 8.92 -8.83
N SER A 93 -16.17 7.84 -9.57
CA SER A 93 -17.17 7.17 -10.43
C SER A 93 -17.63 5.81 -9.93
N ALA A 94 -16.82 5.11 -9.13
CA ALA A 94 -17.06 3.74 -8.69
C ALA A 94 -17.47 3.62 -7.21
N LEU A 95 -17.29 4.68 -6.41
CA LEU A 95 -17.65 4.73 -4.99
C LEU A 95 -18.80 5.70 -4.75
N GLN A 96 -19.73 5.35 -3.85
CA GLN A 96 -20.87 6.17 -3.44
C GLN A 96 -21.06 6.14 -1.91
N PRO A 97 -21.00 7.30 -1.22
CA PRO A 97 -20.61 8.62 -1.74
C PRO A 97 -19.18 8.63 -2.34
N PRO A 98 -18.82 9.63 -3.16
CA PRO A 98 -17.45 9.75 -3.67
C PRO A 98 -16.44 9.71 -2.53
N TYR A 99 -15.42 8.88 -2.69
CA TYR A 99 -14.44 8.60 -1.66
C TYR A 99 -13.03 8.62 -2.24
N HIS A 100 -12.16 9.42 -1.64
CA HIS A 100 -10.79 9.62 -2.11
C HIS A 100 -9.80 9.17 -1.02
N PRO A 101 -9.21 7.97 -1.13
CA PRO A 101 -8.23 7.52 -0.16
C PRO A 101 -6.95 8.37 -0.22
N LEU A 102 -6.24 8.46 0.90
CA LEU A 102 -4.95 9.14 0.95
C LEU A 102 -3.86 8.24 0.38
N THR A 103 -3.22 8.66 -0.70
CA THR A 103 -2.10 7.93 -1.29
C THR A 103 -0.77 8.54 -0.90
N ALA A 104 0.25 7.72 -0.69
CA ALA A 104 1.64 8.13 -0.53
C ALA A 104 2.58 7.11 -1.18
N THR A 105 3.71 7.59 -1.68
CA THR A 105 4.71 6.77 -2.36
C THR A 105 5.93 6.65 -1.48
N TYR A 106 6.45 5.43 -1.34
CA TYR A 106 7.59 5.16 -0.48
C TYR A 106 8.62 4.29 -1.16
N GLU A 107 9.89 4.56 -0.89
CA GLU A 107 10.97 3.66 -1.25
C GLU A 107 11.09 2.58 -0.18
N VAL A 108 11.01 1.33 -0.62
CA VAL A 108 11.22 0.16 0.24
C VAL A 108 12.61 -0.38 -0.06
N GLN A 109 13.43 -0.48 0.99
CA GLN A 109 14.75 -1.08 0.86
C GLN A 109 14.64 -2.59 0.96
N ASP A 110 15.38 -3.30 0.10
CA ASP A 110 15.62 -4.72 0.31
C ASP A 110 16.33 -4.92 1.65
N LEU A 111 15.81 -5.82 2.48
CA LEU A 111 16.46 -6.25 3.71
C LEU A 111 17.71 -7.09 3.36
N GLN A 112 18.79 -6.41 2.97
CA GLN A 112 20.12 -6.98 2.82
C GLN A 112 20.65 -7.32 4.21
N ALA A 113 20.76 -8.61 4.53
CA ALA A 113 21.58 -9.09 5.63
C ALA A 113 22.99 -8.49 5.46
N GLY A 114 23.48 -7.80 6.50
CA GLY A 114 24.56 -6.83 6.38
C GLY A 114 25.77 -7.28 5.55
N ARG A 115 26.03 -6.54 4.47
CA ARG A 115 27.38 -6.13 4.04
C ARG A 115 27.25 -5.20 2.83
N ALA A 116 28.17 -4.24 2.78
CA ALA A 116 28.26 -3.20 1.77
C ALA A 116 28.22 -3.74 0.34
N VAL A 117 27.17 -3.41 -0.40
CA VAL A 117 27.13 -3.51 -1.86
C VAL A 117 26.41 -2.26 -2.39
N SER A 118 27.04 -1.63 -3.38
CA SER A 118 26.58 -0.52 -4.21
C SER A 118 25.08 -0.59 -4.53
N ARG A 119 24.29 0.39 -4.09
CA ARG A 119 22.82 0.38 -4.21
C ARG A 119 22.32 1.14 -5.45
N GLN A 120 21.67 0.42 -6.36
CA GLN A 120 20.60 0.89 -7.26
C GLN A 120 19.66 -0.29 -7.56
N PRO A 121 18.35 -0.09 -7.77
CA PRO A 121 17.46 0.92 -7.22
C PRO A 121 16.62 0.36 -6.05
N SER A 122 16.21 1.24 -5.14
CA SER A 122 15.15 0.97 -4.16
C SER A 122 13.85 0.64 -4.90
N ALA A 123 13.21 -0.48 -4.55
CA ALA A 123 11.88 -0.78 -5.05
C ALA A 123 10.89 0.27 -4.52
N VAL A 124 10.19 0.98 -5.41
CA VAL A 124 9.22 1.99 -4.99
C VAL A 124 7.86 1.30 -4.82
N ALA A 125 7.28 1.39 -3.63
CA ALA A 125 5.91 0.94 -3.36
C ALA A 125 4.97 2.14 -3.25
N THR A 126 3.70 1.93 -3.58
CA THR A 126 2.65 2.93 -3.33
C THR A 126 1.75 2.41 -2.22
N VAL A 127 1.59 3.20 -1.17
CA VAL A 127 0.67 2.91 -0.07
C VAL A 127 -0.57 3.79 -0.22
N THR A 128 -1.72 3.16 -0.25
CA THR A 128 -3.03 3.79 -0.26
C THR A 128 -3.66 3.57 1.11
N ALA A 129 -3.91 4.63 1.86
CA ALA A 129 -4.64 4.58 3.11
C ALA A 129 -6.12 4.88 2.85
N ALA A 130 -6.98 3.91 3.15
CA ALA A 130 -8.41 4.14 3.28
C ALA A 130 -8.66 4.65 4.70
N LEU A 131 -8.73 5.98 4.87
CA LEU A 131 -9.20 6.57 6.12
C LEU A 131 -10.72 6.44 6.17
N ALA A 132 -11.24 5.70 7.15
CA ALA A 132 -12.67 5.53 7.30
C ALA A 132 -13.37 6.90 7.37
N SER A 133 -14.25 7.15 6.42
CA SER A 133 -15.21 8.25 6.42
C SER A 133 -16.48 7.77 5.74
N PHE A 134 -17.49 7.46 6.54
CA PHE A 134 -18.89 7.67 6.18
C PHE A 134 -19.56 8.41 7.33
#